data_AF-A0A954HNV7-F1
#
_entry.id   AF-A0A954HNV7-F1
#
_cell.length_a   1.000
_cell.length_b   1.000
_cell.length_c   1.000
_cell.angle_alpha   90.00
_cell.angle_beta   90.00
_cell.angle_gamma   90.00
#
_symmetry.space_group_name_H-M   'P 1'
#
loop_
_entity.id
_entity.type
_entity.pdbx_description
1 polymer ?
#
loop_
_entity_poly.entity_id
_entity_poly.type
_entity_poly.pdbx_seq_one_letter_code
_entity_poly.pdbx_strand_id
1 'polypeptide(L)'
;MKKLRTSIETLEPLILLSAGVTDLEAVHKDGQTFLTWQEDTTVDGEEYHVYRYSEAITDANIGLAEKLTLKWGPLDDDTSVHKLAGAESPTHFVIDDLGAALSDDTGLFVYTTQNGESGSAYYAVTIVVNGVEQSLQQSGAATTSAVAESVAETAPILVQS
;
A
#
# COMPACT_ATOMS: atom_id res chain seq x y z
N MET A 1 -62.35 2.51 15.07
CA MET A 1 -61.21 3.18 14.39
C MET A 1 -59.92 2.74 15.07
N LYS A 2 -59.17 1.81 14.47
CA LYS A 2 -57.86 1.37 14.97
C LYS A 2 -56.81 1.81 13.94
N LYS A 3 -56.08 2.89 14.25
CA LYS A 3 -55.02 3.44 13.39
C LYS A 3 -53.79 2.55 13.57
N LEU A 4 -53.54 1.64 12.63
CA LEU A 4 -52.25 0.93 12.55
C LEU A 4 -51.19 1.97 12.14
N ARG A 5 -50.28 2.28 13.06
CA ARG A 5 -49.08 3.05 12.75
C ARG A 5 -48.06 2.06 12.19
N THR A 6 -47.80 2.15 10.89
CA THR A 6 -46.66 1.50 10.26
C THR A 6 -45.41 2.25 10.72
N SER A 7 -44.58 1.61 11.53
CA SER A 7 -43.22 2.11 11.79
C SER A 7 -42.40 1.81 10.53
N ILE A 8 -42.05 2.86 9.80
CA ILE A 8 -41.01 2.79 8.78
C ILE A 8 -39.72 3.03 9.56
N GLU A 9 -38.92 1.98 9.76
CA GLU A 9 -37.52 2.15 10.17
C GLU A 9 -36.81 2.90 9.06
N THR A 10 -36.48 4.16 9.31
CA THR A 10 -35.60 4.95 8.48
C THR A 10 -34.22 4.32 8.56
N LEU A 11 -33.84 3.53 7.56
CA LEU A 11 -32.45 3.15 7.35
C LEU A 11 -31.70 4.43 6.98
N GLU A 12 -30.96 4.99 7.93
CA GLU A 12 -29.97 6.01 7.60
C GLU A 12 -28.98 5.37 6.62
N PRO A 13 -28.63 6.04 5.50
CA PRO A 13 -27.58 5.53 4.65
C PRO A 13 -26.30 5.55 5.48
N LEU A 14 -25.84 4.37 5.89
CA LEU A 14 -24.47 4.20 6.33
C LEU A 14 -23.63 4.61 5.12
N ILE A 15 -23.07 5.81 5.14
CA ILE A 15 -21.96 6.14 4.26
C ILE A 15 -20.88 5.15 4.71
N LEU A 16 -20.76 4.02 4.02
CA LEU A 16 -19.52 3.27 4.08
C LEU A 16 -18.46 4.26 3.62
N LEU A 17 -17.67 4.80 4.55
CA LEU A 17 -16.30 5.12 4.18
C LEU A 17 -15.75 3.79 3.65
N SER A 18 -15.55 3.75 2.35
CA SER A 18 -14.90 2.64 1.69
C SER A 18 -13.49 2.60 2.22
N ALA A 19 -13.19 1.57 3.02
CA ALA A 19 -11.84 1.32 3.50
C ALA A 19 -10.89 1.27 2.32
N GLY A 20 -9.73 1.92 2.40
CA GLY A 20 -8.93 2.13 1.21
C GLY A 20 -7.55 2.72 1.39
N VAL A 21 -6.67 2.31 0.50
CA VAL A 21 -5.34 2.87 0.36
C VAL A 21 -5.41 4.22 -0.35
N THR A 22 -4.68 5.20 0.17
CA THR A 22 -4.51 6.51 -0.47
C THR A 22 -3.04 6.88 -0.59
N ASP A 23 -2.76 7.90 -1.40
CA ASP A 23 -1.42 8.50 -1.54
C ASP A 23 -0.29 7.48 -1.81
N LEU A 24 -0.54 6.49 -2.67
CA LEU A 24 0.49 5.57 -3.13
C LEU A 24 1.54 6.33 -3.96
N GLU A 25 2.76 6.32 -3.45
CA GLU A 25 3.96 6.82 -4.10
C GLU A 25 4.92 5.66 -4.38
N ALA A 26 5.69 5.79 -5.46
CA ALA A 26 6.70 4.82 -5.83
C ALA A 26 7.97 5.53 -6.32
N VAL A 27 9.09 5.28 -5.64
CA VAL A 27 10.39 5.91 -5.93
C VAL A 27 11.42 4.82 -6.20
N HIS A 28 12.05 4.87 -7.37
CA HIS A 28 13.09 3.93 -7.76
C HIS A 28 14.49 4.52 -7.55
N LYS A 29 15.34 3.79 -6.85
CA LYS A 29 16.78 4.08 -6.68
C LYS A 29 17.55 2.82 -6.31
N ASP A 30 18.80 2.76 -6.76
CA ASP A 30 19.75 1.68 -6.43
C ASP A 30 19.17 0.26 -6.65
N GLY A 31 18.45 0.07 -7.77
CA GLY A 31 17.88 -1.24 -8.13
C GLY A 31 16.65 -1.63 -7.31
N GLN A 32 16.13 -0.71 -6.50
CA GLN A 32 14.97 -0.93 -5.64
C GLN A 32 13.90 0.12 -5.90
N THR A 33 12.65 -0.31 -5.87
CA THR A 33 11.48 0.57 -5.88
C THR A 33 10.86 0.53 -4.49
N PHE A 34 10.84 1.68 -3.84
CA PHE A 34 10.21 1.91 -2.55
C PHE A 34 8.79 2.38 -2.82
N LEU A 35 7.81 1.63 -2.32
CA LEU A 35 6.41 1.98 -2.34
C LEU A 35 6.00 2.41 -0.95
N THR A 36 5.36 3.57 -0.86
CA THR A 36 4.74 4.06 0.38
C THR A 36 3.31 4.45 0.11
N TRP A 37 2.44 4.26 1.09
CA TRP A 37 1.04 4.68 1.01
C TRP A 37 0.54 5.10 2.38
N GLN A 38 -0.56 5.84 2.38
CA GLN A 38 -1.31 6.14 3.60
C GLN A 38 -2.18 4.94 3.95
N GLU A 39 -1.91 4.35 5.12
CA GLU A 39 -2.70 3.25 5.70
C GLU A 39 -4.04 3.77 6.24
N ASP A 40 -5.04 2.87 6.32
CA ASP A 40 -6.41 3.21 6.72
C ASP A 40 -6.64 3.00 8.22
N THR A 41 -6.19 3.96 9.02
CA THR A 41 -6.34 3.94 10.48
C THR A 41 -7.79 3.88 11.02
N THR A 42 -8.80 3.82 10.15
CA THR A 42 -10.21 3.62 10.53
C THR A 42 -10.63 2.14 10.60
N VAL A 43 -9.78 1.21 10.16
CA VAL A 43 -10.06 -0.23 10.17
C VAL A 43 -9.07 -0.98 11.06
N ASP A 44 -9.58 -1.78 11.99
CA ASP A 44 -8.75 -2.66 12.81
C ASP A 44 -8.33 -3.90 12.01
N GLY A 45 -7.04 -4.26 12.06
CA GLY A 45 -6.51 -5.50 11.50
C GLY A 45 -6.57 -5.56 9.98
N GLU A 46 -6.38 -4.40 9.35
CA GLU A 46 -6.19 -4.28 7.92
C GLU A 46 -4.90 -4.94 7.46
N GLU A 47 -4.95 -5.47 6.24
CA GLU A 47 -3.78 -6.06 5.60
C GLU A 47 -3.69 -5.58 4.16
N TYR A 48 -2.51 -5.66 3.54
CA TYR A 48 -2.27 -5.06 2.22
C TYR A 48 -1.71 -6.04 1.20
N HIS A 49 -2.23 -6.00 -0.03
CA HIS A 49 -1.62 -6.67 -1.17
C HIS A 49 -0.98 -5.65 -2.11
N VAL A 50 0.19 -6.01 -2.64
CA VAL A 50 0.96 -5.16 -3.56
C VAL A 50 1.03 -5.82 -4.92
N TYR A 51 0.77 -5.03 -5.96
CA TYR A 51 0.75 -5.46 -7.35
C TYR A 51 1.75 -4.70 -8.20
N ARG A 52 2.30 -5.37 -9.21
CA ARG A 52 3.19 -4.79 -10.23
C ARG A 52 2.74 -5.18 -11.63
N TYR A 53 2.79 -4.24 -12.58
CA TYR A 53 2.45 -4.51 -13.97
C TYR A 53 3.22 -3.61 -14.94
N SER A 54 3.29 -3.98 -16.22
CA SER A 54 3.93 -3.18 -17.27
C SER A 54 3.04 -2.06 -17.82
N GLU A 55 1.76 -2.05 -17.45
CA GLU A 55 0.77 -1.05 -17.85
C GLU A 55 0.03 -0.51 -16.61
N ALA A 56 -0.62 0.65 -16.74
CA ALA A 56 -1.38 1.25 -15.65
C ALA A 56 -2.41 0.27 -15.08
N ILE A 57 -2.39 0.08 -13.76
CA ILE A 57 -3.26 -0.88 -13.07
C ILE A 57 -4.62 -0.21 -12.77
N THR A 58 -5.69 -0.97 -13.00
CA THR A 58 -7.09 -0.62 -12.82
C THR A 58 -7.84 -1.86 -12.29
N ASP A 59 -9.04 -1.69 -11.76
CA ASP A 59 -9.89 -2.82 -11.37
C ASP A 59 -10.11 -3.83 -12.52
N ALA A 60 -10.12 -3.35 -13.77
CA ALA A 60 -10.36 -4.19 -14.94
C ALA A 60 -9.16 -5.08 -15.31
N ASN A 61 -7.94 -4.70 -14.94
CA ASN A 61 -6.72 -5.42 -15.33
C ASN A 61 -5.84 -5.88 -14.17
N ILE A 62 -6.18 -5.59 -12.90
CA ILE A 62 -5.40 -6.01 -11.72
C ILE A 62 -5.20 -7.53 -11.68
N GLY A 63 -6.15 -8.33 -12.19
CA GLY A 63 -6.01 -9.79 -12.30
C GLY A 63 -4.95 -10.26 -13.30
N LEU A 64 -4.41 -9.36 -14.14
CA LEU A 64 -3.28 -9.62 -15.04
C LEU A 64 -1.94 -9.15 -14.44
N ALA A 65 -1.99 -8.33 -13.39
CA ALA A 65 -0.81 -7.86 -12.70
C ALA A 65 -0.19 -8.97 -11.84
N GLU A 66 1.11 -8.86 -11.60
CA GLU A 66 1.80 -9.73 -10.65
C GLU A 66 1.45 -9.28 -9.23
N LYS A 67 0.83 -10.17 -8.45
CA LYS A 67 0.65 -9.97 -7.00
C LYS A 67 1.96 -10.30 -6.29
N LEU A 68 2.75 -9.29 -5.94
CA LEU A 68 4.08 -9.43 -5.32
C LEU A 68 4.03 -10.12 -3.94
N THR A 69 2.91 -9.95 -3.24
CA THR A 69 2.64 -10.53 -1.91
C THR A 69 2.12 -11.96 -1.97
N LEU A 70 1.90 -12.54 -3.17
CA LEU A 70 1.23 -13.85 -3.35
C LEU A 70 1.86 -14.97 -2.52
N LYS A 71 3.20 -14.97 -2.38
CA LYS A 71 3.93 -16.03 -1.68
C LYS A 71 3.72 -16.02 -0.16
N TRP A 72 3.51 -14.86 0.44
CA TRP A 72 3.51 -14.68 1.89
C TRP A 72 2.13 -14.34 2.46
N GLY A 73 1.18 -13.94 1.61
CA GLY A 73 -0.09 -13.38 2.05
C GLY A 73 -0.03 -11.86 2.10
N PRO A 74 -1.13 -11.20 2.50
CA PRO A 74 -1.13 -9.76 2.66
C PRO A 74 -0.19 -9.33 3.80
N LEU A 75 0.28 -8.08 3.73
CA LEU A 75 1.16 -7.47 4.72
C LEU A 75 0.33 -6.88 5.85
N ASP A 76 0.86 -6.83 7.07
CA ASP A 76 0.21 -6.13 8.19
C ASP A 76 0.27 -4.60 8.03
N ASP A 77 -0.37 -3.88 8.95
CA ASP A 77 -0.37 -2.41 9.11
C ASP A 77 0.89 -1.86 9.80
N ASP A 78 1.89 -2.72 10.06
CA ASP A 78 3.16 -2.35 10.71
C ASP A 78 4.33 -2.42 9.71
N THR A 79 4.07 -2.27 8.42
CA THR A 79 5.08 -2.54 7.38
C THR A 79 6.26 -1.57 7.36
N SER A 80 6.06 -0.34 7.84
CA SER A 80 7.13 0.65 8.01
C SER A 80 7.86 0.53 9.34
N VAL A 81 7.37 -0.29 10.28
CA VAL A 81 7.98 -0.46 11.61
C VAL A 81 9.28 -1.24 11.49
N HIS A 82 10.36 -0.66 12.01
CA HIS A 82 11.64 -1.34 12.15
C HIS A 82 11.60 -2.24 13.39
N LYS A 83 11.01 -3.44 13.27
CA LYS A 83 10.78 -4.41 14.36
C LYS A 83 12.07 -4.86 15.09
N LEU A 84 13.25 -4.55 14.54
CA LEU A 84 14.57 -4.85 15.12
C LEU A 84 15.36 -3.60 15.56
N ALA A 85 14.72 -2.43 15.62
CA ALA A 85 15.35 -1.18 16.02
C ALA A 85 15.97 -1.27 17.44
N GLY A 86 17.23 -0.86 17.55
CA GLY A 86 17.87 -0.61 18.85
C GLY A 86 17.50 0.76 19.41
N ALA A 87 17.95 1.06 20.64
CA ALA A 87 17.68 2.34 21.31
C ALA A 87 18.16 3.58 20.52
N GLU A 88 19.20 3.41 19.69
CA GLU A 88 19.80 4.45 18.86
C GLU A 88 19.36 4.34 17.38
N SER A 89 18.24 3.66 17.11
CA SER A 89 17.71 3.50 15.76
C SER A 89 16.28 4.05 15.69
N PRO A 90 15.90 4.69 14.57
CA PRO A 90 14.51 5.07 14.36
C PRO A 90 13.57 3.87 14.47
N THR A 91 12.41 4.09 15.08
CA THR A 91 11.36 3.07 15.24
C THR A 91 10.73 2.67 13.91
N HIS A 92 10.68 3.59 12.94
CA HIS A 92 10.23 3.33 11.57
C HIS A 92 11.39 3.42 10.59
N PHE A 93 11.26 2.77 9.43
CA PHE A 93 12.26 2.86 8.38
C PHE A 93 12.42 4.29 7.87
N VAL A 94 13.64 4.61 7.46
CA VAL A 94 13.98 5.83 6.72
C VAL A 94 14.24 5.39 5.29
N ILE A 95 13.58 6.02 4.32
CA ILE A 95 13.73 5.63 2.90
C ILE A 95 14.63 6.57 2.11
N ASP A 96 14.94 7.77 2.61
CA ASP A 96 15.85 8.74 1.98
C ASP A 96 17.08 9.02 2.83
N ASP A 97 18.21 9.26 2.17
CA ASP A 97 19.47 9.57 2.88
C ASP A 97 19.31 10.80 3.78
N LEU A 98 19.59 10.59 5.06
CA LEU A 98 19.44 11.57 6.14
C LEU A 98 18.01 12.14 6.27
N GLY A 99 17.03 11.45 5.69
CA GLY A 99 15.61 11.79 5.74
C GLY A 99 14.98 11.52 7.10
N ALA A 100 13.72 11.91 7.22
CA ALA A 100 12.90 11.53 8.37
C ALA A 100 12.52 10.05 8.29
N ALA A 101 12.29 9.44 9.45
CA ALA A 101 11.61 8.16 9.50
C ALA A 101 10.17 8.32 9.01
N LEU A 102 9.63 7.27 8.40
CA LEU A 102 8.21 7.19 8.05
C LEU A 102 7.34 7.32 9.32
N SER A 103 6.10 7.75 9.15
CA SER A 103 5.13 7.84 10.25
C SER A 103 4.43 6.52 10.53
N ASP A 104 3.81 6.43 11.69
CA ASP A 104 3.03 5.27 12.16
C ASP A 104 1.91 4.88 11.19
N ASP A 105 1.34 5.83 10.43
CA ASP A 105 0.23 5.58 9.50
C ASP A 105 0.71 5.38 8.05
N THR A 106 1.97 5.00 7.85
CA THR A 106 2.57 4.85 6.52
C THR A 106 2.94 3.40 6.26
N GLY A 107 2.38 2.83 5.19
CA GLY A 107 2.77 1.53 4.71
C GLY A 107 4.05 1.58 3.89
N LEU A 108 4.81 0.49 3.88
CA LEU A 108 6.07 0.35 3.15
C LEU A 108 6.17 -1.02 2.48
N PHE A 109 6.49 -1.03 1.19
CA PHE A 109 6.96 -2.23 0.49
C PHE A 109 8.16 -1.89 -0.38
N VAL A 110 9.19 -2.74 -0.36
CA VAL A 110 10.39 -2.54 -1.18
C VAL A 110 10.54 -3.69 -2.15
N TYR A 111 10.56 -3.37 -3.44
CA TYR A 111 10.77 -4.31 -4.52
C TYR A 111 12.16 -4.15 -5.11
N THR A 112 12.95 -5.23 -5.16
CA THR A 112 14.22 -5.25 -5.90
C THR A 112 13.95 -5.67 -7.35
N THR A 113 14.30 -4.83 -8.32
CA THR A 113 14.11 -5.11 -9.75
C THR A 113 14.95 -6.33 -10.16
N GLN A 114 14.32 -7.37 -10.72
CA GLN A 114 15.03 -8.57 -11.13
C GLN A 114 15.63 -8.45 -12.53
N ASN A 115 16.56 -9.35 -12.85
CA ASN A 115 17.13 -9.44 -14.19
C ASN A 115 16.04 -9.66 -15.26
N GLY A 116 16.02 -8.77 -16.25
CA GLY A 116 15.03 -8.79 -17.33
C GLY A 116 13.77 -7.97 -17.07
N GLU A 117 13.66 -7.29 -15.93
CA GLU A 117 12.48 -6.51 -15.54
C GLU A 117 12.68 -4.99 -15.62
N SER A 118 13.87 -4.52 -16.04
CA SER A 118 14.12 -3.10 -16.29
C SER A 118 13.10 -2.53 -17.28
N GLY A 119 12.62 -1.31 -17.04
CA GLY A 119 11.64 -0.66 -17.87
C GLY A 119 10.56 0.05 -17.07
N SER A 120 9.43 0.32 -17.71
CA SER A 120 8.27 0.93 -17.07
C SER A 120 7.52 -0.09 -16.21
N ALA A 121 7.29 0.27 -14.95
CA ALA A 121 6.43 -0.48 -14.04
C ALA A 121 5.36 0.42 -13.43
N TYR A 122 4.17 -0.14 -13.23
CA TYR A 122 3.08 0.46 -12.49
C TYR A 122 2.77 -0.40 -11.28
N TYR A 123 2.31 0.25 -10.22
CA TYR A 123 2.00 -0.40 -8.97
C TYR A 123 0.59 -0.08 -8.49
N ALA A 124 0.05 -1.00 -7.71
CA ALA A 124 -1.18 -0.79 -6.98
C ALA A 124 -1.10 -1.49 -5.64
N VAL A 125 -1.80 -0.94 -4.65
CA VAL A 125 -1.96 -1.53 -3.33
C VAL A 125 -3.45 -1.63 -3.04
N THR A 126 -3.89 -2.81 -2.65
CA THR A 126 -5.27 -3.05 -2.18
C THR A 126 -5.25 -3.35 -0.70
N ILE A 127 -6.31 -2.95 -0.02
CA ILE A 127 -6.57 -3.29 1.39
C ILE A 127 -7.41 -4.57 1.47
N VAL A 128 -7.12 -5.38 2.48
CA VAL A 128 -7.86 -6.58 2.87
C VAL A 128 -8.49 -6.30 4.22
N VAL A 129 -9.81 -6.38 4.27
CA VAL A 129 -10.59 -6.14 5.49
C VAL A 129 -11.40 -7.39 5.81
N ASN A 130 -11.23 -7.93 7.02
CA ASN A 130 -11.87 -9.17 7.44
C ASN A 130 -11.66 -10.34 6.45
N GLY A 131 -10.44 -10.43 5.88
CA GLY A 131 -10.07 -11.45 4.89
C GLY A 131 -10.66 -11.25 3.49
N VAL A 132 -11.27 -10.09 3.22
CA VAL A 132 -11.82 -9.72 1.91
C VAL A 132 -11.02 -8.57 1.31
N GLU A 133 -10.34 -8.85 0.20
CA GLU A 133 -9.63 -7.85 -0.59
C GLU A 133 -10.63 -6.88 -1.25
N GLN A 134 -10.39 -5.58 -1.08
CA GLN A 134 -11.20 -4.50 -1.65
C GLN A 134 -10.71 -4.09 -3.04
N SER A 135 -11.61 -3.57 -3.86
CA SER A 135 -11.31 -3.02 -5.19
C SER A 135 -10.49 -1.72 -5.11
N LEU A 136 -9.80 -1.34 -6.19
CA LEU A 136 -8.99 -0.11 -6.33
C LEU A 136 -9.83 1.18 -6.47
N GLN A 137 -11.09 1.18 -6.03
CA GLN A 137 -12.01 2.30 -6.25
C GLN A 137 -11.62 3.60 -5.53
N GLN A 138 -10.68 3.55 -4.57
CA GLN A 138 -10.04 4.75 -4.03
C GLN A 138 -9.07 5.37 -5.03
N SER A 139 -9.19 6.68 -5.21
CA SER A 139 -8.11 7.46 -5.82
C SER A 139 -6.85 7.37 -4.95
N GLY A 140 -5.71 7.07 -5.59
CA GLY A 140 -4.42 6.99 -4.90
C GLY A 140 -3.99 5.58 -4.49
N ALA A 141 -4.80 4.55 -4.76
CA ALA A 141 -4.40 3.15 -4.54
C ALA A 141 -3.52 2.56 -5.67
N ALA A 142 -3.29 3.31 -6.75
CA ALA A 142 -2.49 2.90 -7.90
C ALA A 142 -1.67 4.07 -8.46
N THR A 143 -0.48 3.78 -8.96
CA THR A 143 0.38 4.82 -9.56
C THR A 143 -0.22 5.31 -10.88
N THR A 144 -0.29 6.62 -11.04
CA THR A 144 -0.83 7.25 -12.27
C THR A 144 0.20 7.37 -13.39
N SER A 145 1.48 7.22 -13.04
CA SER A 145 2.62 7.26 -13.96
C SER A 145 3.48 6.01 -13.77
N ALA A 146 4.17 5.61 -14.83
CA ALA A 146 5.15 4.53 -14.76
C ALA A 146 6.37 4.96 -13.94
N VAL A 147 6.85 4.06 -13.10
CA VAL A 147 8.18 4.10 -12.49
C VAL A 147 9.17 3.55 -13.51
N ALA A 148 10.26 4.28 -13.76
CA ALA A 148 11.35 3.82 -14.60
C ALA A 148 12.31 2.98 -13.76
N GLU A 149 12.14 1.65 -13.80
CA GLU A 149 12.96 0.71 -13.05
C GLU A 149 14.20 0.27 -13.84
N SER A 150 15.27 0.01 -13.11
CA SER A 150 16.51 -0.53 -13.63
C SER A 150 17.13 -1.49 -12.64
N VAL A 151 17.77 -2.55 -13.14
CA VAL A 151 18.60 -3.41 -12.29
C VAL A 151 19.89 -2.68 -11.91
N ALA A 152 20.18 -2.63 -10.62
CA ALA A 152 21.45 -2.12 -10.07
C ALA A 152 21.81 -2.85 -8.77
N GLU A 153 23.02 -2.61 -8.28
CA GLU A 153 23.41 -3.06 -6.93
C GLU A 153 22.68 -2.21 -5.89
N THR A 154 22.10 -2.88 -4.89
CA THR A 154 21.38 -2.21 -3.80
C THR A 154 22.33 -1.45 -2.89
N ALA A 155 21.98 -0.21 -2.55
CA ALA A 155 22.72 0.61 -1.62
C ALA A 155 21.96 0.77 -0.29
N PRO A 156 22.67 0.86 0.86
CA PRO A 156 22.03 1.17 2.13
C PRO A 156 21.53 2.62 2.16
N ILE A 157 20.45 2.87 2.89
CA ILE A 157 20.00 4.24 3.22
C ILE A 157 20.82 4.76 4.40
N LEU A 158 21.42 5.94 4.24
CA LEU A 158 22.14 6.61 5.32
C LEU A 158 21.13 7.21 6.31
N VAL A 159 21.14 6.72 7.55
CA VAL A 159 20.27 7.24 8.62
C VAL A 159 21.05 8.16 9.57
N GLN A 160 20.35 9.15 10.14
CA GLN A 160 20.94 9.98 11.20
C GLN A 160 21.16 9.11 12.45
N SER A 161 22.29 9.34 13.12
CA SER A 161 22.64 8.72 14.40
C SER A 161 21.88 9.33 15.57
#